data_AF-A0A819LYD7-F1
#
_entry.id   AF-A0A819LYD7-F1
#
_cell.length_a   1.000
_cell.length_b   1.000
_cell.length_c   1.000
_cell.angle_alpha   90.00
_cell.angle_beta   90.00
_cell.angle_gamma   90.00
#
_symmetry.space_group_name_H-M   'P 1'
#
loop_
_entity.id
_entity.type
_entity.pdbx_description
1 polymer ?
#
loop_
_entity_poly.entity_id
_entity_poly.type
_entity_poly.pdbx_seq_one_letter_code
_entity_poly.pdbx_strand_id
1 'polypeptide(L)'
;LLFFRDPFIDDNIEFARRLRDLQVSHHLTVIDEWPHGFLDFGFAATDVAQYNMEIINMLQKILQQSSSNTDGVASLPDHID
;
A
#
# COMPACT_ATOMS: atom_id res chain seq x y z
N LEU A 1 19.56 21.90 7.40
CA LEU A 1 18.26 21.64 8.01
C LEU A 1 17.46 20.84 6.99
N LEU A 2 17.46 19.52 7.18
CA LEU A 2 16.83 18.55 6.29
C LEU A 2 15.32 18.79 6.33
N PHE A 3 14.79 19.37 5.27
CA PHE A 3 13.34 19.51 5.07
C PHE A 3 12.77 18.12 4.79
N PHE A 4 12.51 17.34 5.84
CA PHE A 4 11.60 16.21 5.70
C PHE A 4 10.23 16.80 5.38
N ARG A 5 9.81 16.65 4.12
CA ARG A 5 8.57 17.27 3.63
C ARG A 5 7.33 16.48 4.07
N ASP A 6 7.52 15.31 4.65
CA ASP A 6 6.51 14.57 5.41
C ASP A 6 6.96 14.39 6.88
N PRO A 7 6.26 15.01 7.85
CA PRO A 7 6.60 14.89 9.26
C PRO A 7 6.33 13.50 9.85
N PHE A 8 5.68 12.60 9.10
CA PHE A 8 5.28 11.25 9.52
C PHE A 8 6.13 10.14 8.90
N ILE A 9 7.19 10.49 8.17
CA ILE A 9 7.99 9.51 7.43
C ILE A 9 8.67 8.48 8.34
N ASP A 10 9.16 8.91 9.50
CA ASP A 10 9.84 8.05 10.46
C ASP A 10 8.86 7.01 11.04
N ASP A 11 7.63 7.42 11.34
CA ASP A 11 6.58 6.53 11.83
C ASP A 11 6.22 5.47 10.79
N ASN A 12 6.12 5.85 9.51
CA ASN A 12 5.83 4.93 8.42
C ASN A 12 6.97 3.91 8.19
N ILE A 13 8.22 4.36 8.30
CA ILE A 13 9.41 3.49 8.19
C ILE A 13 9.42 2.48 9.35
N GLU A 14 9.19 2.94 10.57
CA GLU A 14 9.16 2.07 11.75
C GLU A 14 8.00 1.06 11.68
N PHE A 15 6.84 1.49 11.19
CA PHE A 15 5.71 0.59 10.95
C PHE A 15 6.06 -0.52 9.95
N ALA A 16 6.66 -0.18 8.81
CA ALA A 16 7.10 -1.18 7.83
C ALA A 16 8.18 -2.10 8.40
N ARG A 17 9.12 -1.57 9.18
CA ARG A 17 10.12 -2.37 9.90
C ARG A 17 9.44 -3.39 10.83
N ARG A 18 8.40 -2.96 11.55
CA ARG A 18 7.65 -3.85 12.44
C ARG A 18 6.88 -4.94 11.69
N LEU A 19 6.29 -4.63 10.54
CA LEU A 19 5.65 -5.63 9.68
C LEU A 19 6.65 -6.68 9.18
N ARG A 20 7.88 -6.25 8.85
CA ARG A 20 8.98 -7.16 8.49
C ARG A 20 9.36 -8.10 9.61
N ASP A 21 9.53 -7.56 10.83
CA ASP A 21 9.87 -8.34 12.01
C ASP A 21 8.80 -9.41 12.32
N LEU A 22 7.53 -9.12 11.99
CA LEU A 22 6.39 -10.02 12.13
C LEU A 22 6.17 -10.96 10.93
N GLN A 23 7.06 -10.93 9.94
CA GLN A 23 6.96 -11.71 8.69
C GLN A 23 5.64 -11.47 7.93
N VAL A 24 5.02 -10.30 8.11
CA VAL A 24 3.85 -9.87 7.34
C VAL A 24 4.34 -9.34 6.00
N SER A 25 3.82 -9.90 4.90
CA SER A 25 4.12 -9.42 3.56
C SER A 25 3.67 -7.96 3.40
N HIS A 26 4.60 -7.09 2.99
CA HIS A 26 4.34 -5.66 2.80
C HIS A 26 5.27 -5.09 1.73
N HIS A 27 4.91 -3.91 1.21
CA HIS A 27 5.73 -3.13 0.28
C HIS A 27 5.81 -1.70 0.80
N LEU A 28 7.03 -1.13 0.82
CA LEU A 28 7.27 0.25 1.20
C LEU A 28 8.11 0.92 0.13
N THR A 29 7.60 2.03 -0.41
CA THR A 29 8.33 2.96 -1.28
C THR A 29 8.40 4.30 -0.57
N VAL A 30 9.61 4.86 -0.44
CA VAL A 30 9.85 6.17 0.15
C VAL A 30 10.11 7.16 -0.97
N ILE A 31 9.38 8.25 -0.97
CA ILE A 31 9.49 9.34 -1.96
C ILE A 31 9.77 10.61 -1.15
N ASP A 32 11.02 11.04 -1.09
CA ASP A 32 11.49 12.10 -0.18
C ASP A 32 11.46 13.50 -0.81
N GLU A 33 11.22 13.59 -2.12
CA GLU A 33 11.20 14.85 -2.87
C GLU A 33 9.87 15.60 -2.75
N TRP A 34 8.80 14.92 -2.32
CA TRP A 34 7.44 15.44 -2.29
C TRP A 34 6.90 15.66 -0.86
N PRO A 35 6.08 16.70 -0.64
CA PRO A 35 5.48 16.96 0.66
C PRO A 35 4.35 16.01 1.00
N HIS A 36 4.03 15.92 2.28
CA HIS A 36 2.87 15.21 2.77
C HIS A 36 1.61 15.58 1.97
N GLY A 37 0.81 14.58 1.59
CA GLY A 37 -0.41 14.77 0.79
C GLY A 37 -0.17 14.97 -0.72
N PHE A 38 1.05 14.80 -1.24
CA PHE A 38 1.31 15.03 -2.66
C PHE A 38 0.43 14.17 -3.60
N LEU A 39 0.00 12.98 -3.17
CA LEU A 39 -0.84 12.08 -3.96
C LEU A 39 -2.23 12.66 -4.27
N ASP A 40 -2.74 13.58 -3.44
CA ASP A 40 -4.02 14.27 -3.66
C ASP A 40 -3.98 15.15 -4.92
N PHE A 41 -2.78 15.49 -5.39
CA PHE A 41 -2.53 16.35 -6.54
C PHE A 41 -2.13 15.56 -7.78
N GLY A 42 -2.75 14.39 -7.97
CA GLY A 42 -2.45 13.43 -9.05
C GLY A 42 -2.36 13.98 -10.48
N PHE A 43 -2.97 15.14 -10.74
CA PHE A 43 -2.96 15.80 -12.05
C PHE A 43 -2.10 17.05 -12.11
N ALA A 44 -1.48 17.46 -10.99
CA ALA A 44 -0.73 18.71 -10.88
C ALA A 44 0.72 18.59 -11.39
N ALA A 45 1.30 17.39 -11.37
CA ALA A 45 2.65 17.13 -11.85
C ALA A 45 2.75 15.72 -12.46
N THR A 46 3.57 15.59 -13.52
CA THR A 46 3.78 14.32 -14.24
C THR A 46 4.32 13.23 -13.32
N ASP A 47 5.24 13.58 -12.41
CA ASP A 47 5.84 12.63 -11.47
C ASP A 47 4.80 12.10 -10.46
N VAL A 48 3.91 12.96 -9.98
CA VAL A 48 2.81 12.55 -9.08
C VAL A 48 1.83 11.63 -9.81
N ALA A 49 1.53 11.92 -11.07
CA ALA A 49 0.69 11.05 -11.90
C ALA A 49 1.32 9.66 -12.08
N GLN A 50 2.64 9.60 -12.25
CA GLN A 50 3.38 8.34 -12.33
C GLN A 50 3.25 7.53 -11.03
N TYR A 51 3.48 8.15 -9.87
CA TYR A 51 3.34 7.46 -8.58
C TYR A 51 1.93 6.92 -8.35
N ASN A 52 0.89 7.68 -8.74
CA ASN A 52 -0.49 7.19 -8.69
C ASN A 52 -0.70 5.96 -9.57
N MET A 53 -0.16 5.95 -10.80
CA MET A 53 -0.25 4.79 -11.68
C MET A 53 0.49 3.57 -11.11
N GLU A 54 1.65 3.76 -10.48
CA GLU A 54 2.38 2.68 -9.80
C GLU A 54 1.54 2.06 -8.67
N ILE A 55 0.89 2.88 -7.84
CA ILE A 55 -0.01 2.42 -6.77
C ILE A 55 -1.20 1.65 -7.35
N ILE A 56 -1.85 2.15 -8.40
CA ILE A 56 -2.96 1.46 -9.08
C ILE A 56 -2.52 0.08 -9.60
N ASN A 57 -1.35 0.00 -10.24
CA ASN A 57 -0.82 -1.25 -10.76
C ASN A 57 -0.52 -2.26 -9.65
N MET A 58 -0.02 -1.81 -8.50
CA MET A 58 0.18 -2.67 -7.34
C MET A 58 -1.14 -3.21 -6.78
N LEU A 59 -2.14 -2.34 -6.62
CA LEU A 59 -3.46 -2.75 -6.14
C LEU A 59 -4.12 -3.76 -7.07
N GLN A 60 -4.04 -3.56 -8.39
CA GLN A 60 -4.56 -4.51 -9.37
C GLN A 60 -3.92 -5.89 -9.23
N LYS A 61 -2.60 -5.97 -9.04
CA LYS A 61 -1.89 -7.24 -8.81
C LYS A 61 -2.37 -7.95 -7.54
N ILE A 62 -2.54 -7.20 -6.45
CA ILE A 62 -3.05 -7.75 -5.18
C ILE A 62 -4.47 -8.29 -5.36
N LEU A 63 -5.35 -7.54 -6.04
CA LEU A 63 -6.72 -7.98 -6.29
C LEU A 63 -6.79 -9.22 -7.19
N GLN A 64 -5.97 -9.30 -8.24
CA GLN A 64 -5.90 -10.48 -9.11
C GLN A 64 -5.41 -11.74 -8.37
N GLN A 65 -4.46 -11.59 -7.45
CA GLN A 65 -4.00 -12.68 -6.57
C GLN A 65 -5.10 -13.13 -5.60
N SER A 66 -5.96 -12.21 -5.16
CA SER A 66 -7.08 -12.55 -4.27
C SER A 66 -8.18 -13.34 -4.97
N SER A 67 -8.45 -13.05 -6.25
CA SER A 67 -9.48 -13.75 -7.06
C SER A 67 -9.08 -15.17 -7.48
N SER A 68 -7.80 -15.53 -7.40
CA SER A 68 -7.29 -16.87 -7.72
C SER A 68 -7.21 -17.80 -6.52
N ASN A 69 -7.54 -17.31 -5.31
CA ASN A 69 -7.46 -18.08 -4.04
C ASN A 69 -8.83 -18.51 -3.48
N THR A 70 -9.94 -18.28 -4.19
CA THR A 70 -11.30 -18.57 -3.72
C THR A 70 -11.76 -20.03 -3.83
N ASP A 71 -10.93 -20.96 -4.32
CA ASP A 71 -11.30 -22.37 -4.47
C ASP A 71 -11.22 -23.19 -3.16
N GLY A 72 -10.94 -22.55 -2.02
CA GLY A 72 -10.68 -23.23 -0.74
C GLY A 72 -11.60 -22.86 0.44
N VAL A 73 -12.66 -22.07 0.23
CA VAL A 73 -13.58 -21.72 1.34
C VAL A 73 -14.64 -22.82 1.47
N ALA A 74 -14.44 -23.72 2.43
CA ALA A 74 -15.43 -24.71 2.83
C ALA A 74 -16.76 -24.00 3.19
N SER A 75 -17.83 -24.38 2.49
CA SER A 75 -19.19 -23.95 2.77
C SER A 75 -19.55 -24.28 4.23
N LEU A 76 -20.00 -23.28 4.98
CA LEU A 76 -20.67 -23.54 6.26
C LEU A 76 -21.98 -24.31 6.00
N PRO A 77 -22.31 -25.36 6.76
CA PRO A 77 -23.58 -26.04 6.61
C PRO A 77 -24.72 -25.10 6.99
N ASP A 78 -25.61 -24.86 6.02
CA ASP A 78 -26.91 -24.27 6.27
C ASP A 78 -27.74 -25.24 7.13
N HIS A 79 -28.28 -24.71 8.22
CA HIS A 79 -29.18 -25.36 9.18
C HIS A 79 -28.52 -26.07 10.38
N ILE A 80 -28.74 -25.48 11.56
CA ILE A 80 -28.78 -26.17 12.84
C ILE A 80 -30.27 -26.34 13.16
N ASP A 81 -30.71 -27.59 13.26
CA ASP A 81 -32.07 -27.98 13.70
C ASP A 81 -32.37 -27.50 15.15
#